data_AF-A0A1E8RQP8-F1
#
_entry.id   AF-A0A1E8RQP8-F1
#
_cell.length_a   1.000
_cell.length_b   1.000
_cell.length_c   1.000
_cell.angle_alpha   90.00
_cell.angle_beta   90.00
_cell.angle_gamma   90.00
#
_symmetry.space_group_name_H-M   'P 1'
#
loop_
_entity.id
_entity.type
_entity.pdbx_description
1 polymer ?
#
loop_
_entity_poly.entity_id
_entity_poly.type
_entity_poly.pdbx_seq_one_letter_code
_entity_poly.pdbx_strand_id
1 'polypeptide(L)'
;MIGIILASHGEFAQGIRQSGEMIFGEQEKLETAVLLPSMGPDDLRKDLEEKIKKLDCEQILFLVDLWGGTPFNQVSALMDGNEEKWAVLTGLNLPMLIEALGSRLMEEKSHDLAKLLLEPAKEGVKTKPESLMDDYNKSNAKDKSQENLPKHTGAIPEGTVIGDGKIDVVLARIDTRLLHGQVATSWTKSTNPTRIIVVSDNVSEDALRKSMIMEAAPPGVKAHVVPIWKMAEIFEDPRFGDTRAMLLFETPQDALALIEKGADLKEINLGSMAHSQGKAYVTSTVSMGKEDVETFEKLLDKGIKIDVRKVPANQPENFTNIMKKAKSELGLA
;
A
#
# COMPACT_ATOMS: atom_id res chain seq x y z
N MET A 1 -10.51 15.14 17.41
CA MET A 1 -10.98 13.76 17.21
C MET A 1 -11.84 13.74 15.96
N ILE A 2 -11.62 12.81 15.04
CA ILE A 2 -12.44 12.68 13.83
C ILE A 2 -13.81 12.10 14.23
N GLY A 3 -14.89 12.77 13.82
CA GLY A 3 -16.26 12.27 14.00
C GLY A 3 -16.56 11.16 13.00
N ILE A 4 -17.31 10.14 13.40
CA ILE A 4 -17.69 9.03 12.51
C ILE A 4 -19.21 8.93 12.43
N ILE A 5 -19.74 8.84 11.22
CA ILE A 5 -21.16 8.54 10.97
C ILE A 5 -21.24 7.25 10.16
N LEU A 6 -22.00 6.28 10.65
CA LEU A 6 -22.35 5.08 9.91
C LEU A 6 -23.72 5.27 9.26
N ALA A 7 -23.84 5.05 7.95
CA ALA A 7 -25.13 5.18 7.28
C ALA A 7 -25.48 3.94 6.44
N SER A 8 -26.73 3.48 6.54
CA SER A 8 -27.17 2.28 5.81
C SER A 8 -28.66 2.23 5.55
N HIS A 9 -29.07 1.29 4.70
CA HIS A 9 -30.43 0.77 4.67
C HIS A 9 -30.68 -0.11 5.90
N GLY A 10 -31.86 0.04 6.51
CA GLY A 10 -32.25 -0.68 7.70
C GLY A 10 -31.26 -0.52 8.86
N GLU A 11 -31.34 -1.42 9.84
CA GLU A 11 -30.57 -1.34 11.08
C GLU A 11 -29.11 -1.78 10.95
N PHE A 12 -28.58 -1.97 9.73
CA PHE A 12 -27.24 -2.49 9.52
C PHE A 12 -26.15 -1.62 10.18
N ALA A 13 -26.19 -0.30 10.01
CA ALA A 13 -25.29 0.65 10.65
C ALA A 13 -25.39 0.61 12.18
N GLN A 14 -26.59 0.41 12.73
CA GLN A 14 -26.80 0.27 14.17
C GLN A 14 -26.21 -1.03 14.70
N GLY A 15 -26.41 -2.15 14.00
CA GLY A 15 -25.82 -3.44 14.37
C GLY A 15 -24.30 -3.45 14.30
N ILE A 16 -23.71 -2.79 13.28
CA ILE A 16 -22.26 -2.62 13.17
C ILE A 16 -21.72 -1.75 14.30
N ARG A 17 -22.39 -0.63 14.62
CA ARG A 17 -22.06 0.20 15.79
C ARG A 17 -22.10 -0.62 17.08
N GLN A 18 -23.19 -1.34 17.33
CA GLN A 18 -23.34 -2.18 18.52
C GLN A 18 -22.19 -3.18 18.64
N SER A 19 -21.82 -3.83 17.54
CA SER A 19 -20.70 -4.78 17.49
C SER A 19 -19.36 -4.11 17.80
N GLY A 20 -19.14 -2.88 17.30
CA GLY A 20 -17.95 -2.07 17.64
C GLY A 20 -17.92 -1.68 19.12
N GLU A 21 -19.04 -1.25 19.68
CA GLU A 21 -19.16 -0.87 21.09
C GLU A 21 -19.02 -2.07 22.04
N MET A 22 -19.39 -3.28 21.62
CA MET A 22 -19.09 -4.50 22.39
C MET A 22 -17.58 -4.74 22.54
N ILE A 23 -16.76 -4.27 21.61
CA ILE A 23 -15.30 -4.46 21.60
C ILE A 23 -14.59 -3.31 22.31
N PHE A 24 -14.98 -2.07 22.00
CA PHE A 24 -14.29 -0.86 22.48
C PHE A 24 -15.01 -0.14 23.63
N GLY A 25 -16.18 -0.63 24.05
CA GLY A 25 -17.09 0.11 24.91
C GLY A 25 -17.82 1.23 24.15
N GLU A 26 -18.69 1.94 24.85
CA GLU A 26 -19.40 3.10 24.29
C GLU A 26 -18.42 4.13 23.70
N GLN A 27 -18.70 4.60 22.49
CA GLN A 27 -17.81 5.49 21.76
C GLN A 27 -18.40 6.88 21.62
N GLU A 28 -17.64 7.89 22.08
CA GLU A 28 -17.96 9.28 21.79
C GLU A 28 -17.77 9.59 20.31
N LYS A 29 -18.48 10.62 19.82
CA LYS A 29 -18.38 11.14 18.45
C LYS A 29 -18.57 10.04 17.38
N LEU A 30 -19.44 9.07 17.66
CA LEU A 30 -19.88 8.01 16.76
C LEU A 30 -21.42 8.05 16.67
N GLU A 31 -21.95 8.28 15.47
CA GLU A 31 -23.40 8.32 15.23
C GLU A 31 -23.81 7.36 14.11
N THR A 32 -25.10 7.05 14.06
CA THR A 32 -25.71 6.22 13.02
C THR A 32 -26.89 6.95 12.41
N ALA A 33 -27.03 6.84 11.08
CA ALA A 33 -28.18 7.33 10.33
C ALA A 33 -28.72 6.18 9.46
N VAL A 34 -30.01 5.85 9.61
CA VAL A 34 -30.58 4.65 8.99
C VAL A 34 -31.77 5.00 8.12
N LEU A 35 -31.81 4.43 6.90
CA LEU A 35 -32.96 4.55 6.01
C LEU A 35 -33.90 3.38 6.24
N LEU A 36 -35.04 3.64 6.88
CA LEU A 36 -36.10 2.66 7.10
C LEU A 36 -37.08 2.63 5.91
N PRO A 37 -37.85 1.54 5.71
CA PRO A 37 -38.81 1.43 4.59
C PRO A 37 -39.87 2.54 4.56
N SER A 38 -40.16 3.17 5.70
CA SER A 38 -41.11 4.29 5.83
C SER A 38 -40.50 5.66 5.55
N MET A 39 -39.20 5.76 5.31
CA MET A 39 -38.47 7.02 5.15
C MET A 39 -38.15 7.29 3.68
N GLY A 40 -38.23 8.57 3.29
CA GLY A 40 -37.69 9.07 2.03
C GLY A 40 -36.24 9.54 2.15
N PRO A 41 -35.60 9.88 1.01
CA PRO A 41 -34.26 10.47 0.99
C PRO A 41 -34.14 11.75 1.82
N ASP A 42 -35.16 12.62 1.79
CA ASP A 42 -35.17 13.88 2.55
C ASP A 42 -35.24 13.66 4.07
N ASP A 43 -35.91 12.60 4.52
CA ASP A 43 -35.98 12.25 5.94
C ASP A 43 -34.60 11.79 6.44
N LEU A 44 -33.92 10.94 5.65
CA LEU A 44 -32.55 10.53 5.96
C LEU A 44 -31.58 11.71 5.93
N ARG A 45 -31.75 12.65 4.98
CA ARG A 45 -30.93 13.86 4.91
C ARG A 45 -31.05 14.70 6.17
N LYS A 46 -32.27 14.92 6.66
CA LYS A 46 -32.51 15.66 7.92
C LYS A 46 -31.85 14.98 9.11
N ASP A 47 -31.99 13.66 9.24
CA ASP A 47 -31.33 12.89 10.29
C ASP A 47 -29.80 13.04 10.21
N LEU A 48 -29.21 12.87 9.02
CA LEU A 48 -27.77 13.10 8.80
C LEU A 48 -27.32 14.50 9.22
N GLU A 49 -28.05 15.55 8.83
CA GLU A 49 -27.75 16.93 9.22
C GLU A 49 -27.82 17.14 10.74
N GLU A 50 -28.79 16.51 11.42
CA GLU A 50 -28.88 16.52 12.88
C GLU A 50 -27.71 15.79 13.54
N LYS A 51 -27.31 14.62 13.00
CA LYS A 51 -26.15 13.87 13.49
C LYS A 51 -24.84 14.63 13.29
N ILE A 52 -24.65 15.27 12.15
CA ILE A 52 -23.47 16.10 11.86
C ILE A 52 -23.38 17.25 12.87
N LYS A 53 -24.48 17.96 13.11
CA LYS A 53 -24.54 19.03 14.12
C LYS A 53 -24.25 18.50 15.52
N LYS A 54 -24.81 17.34 15.88
CA LYS A 54 -24.60 16.69 17.18
C LYS A 54 -23.14 16.26 17.37
N LEU A 55 -22.49 15.75 16.33
CA LEU A 55 -21.07 15.41 16.37
C LEU A 55 -20.20 16.64 16.61
N ASP A 56 -20.56 17.82 16.09
CA ASP A 56 -19.79 19.06 16.26
C ASP A 56 -18.29 18.84 16.03
N CYS A 57 -17.97 18.27 14.86
CA CYS A 57 -16.61 17.92 14.45
C CYS A 57 -16.30 18.57 13.10
N GLU A 58 -15.12 19.16 12.97
CA GLU A 58 -14.68 19.71 11.68
C GLU A 58 -14.38 18.61 10.65
N GLN A 59 -13.73 17.53 11.10
CA GLN A 59 -13.36 16.38 10.28
C GLN A 59 -14.34 15.23 10.54
N ILE A 60 -15.05 14.78 9.50
CA ILE A 60 -16.05 13.71 9.61
C ILE A 60 -15.75 12.61 8.58
N LEU A 61 -15.76 11.37 9.03
CA LEU A 61 -15.68 10.19 8.19
C LEU A 61 -17.05 9.50 8.15
N PHE A 62 -17.60 9.37 6.95
CA PHE A 62 -18.82 8.63 6.69
C PHE A 62 -18.48 7.21 6.23
N LEU A 63 -19.00 6.20 6.92
CA LEU A 63 -18.91 4.80 6.49
C LEU A 63 -20.30 4.33 6.09
N VAL A 64 -20.49 4.00 4.82
CA VAL A 64 -21.80 3.69 4.26
C VAL A 64 -21.89 2.28 3.68
N ASP A 65 -23.08 1.72 3.65
CA ASP A 65 -23.31 0.34 3.22
C ASP A 65 -23.00 0.12 1.72
N LEU A 66 -23.60 0.91 0.83
CA LEU A 66 -23.62 0.64 -0.60
C LEU A 66 -23.38 1.89 -1.45
N TRP A 67 -22.52 1.76 -2.45
CA TRP A 67 -22.30 2.79 -3.46
C TRP A 67 -23.56 3.03 -4.31
N GLY A 68 -23.90 4.30 -4.54
CA GLY A 68 -25.09 4.69 -5.32
C GLY A 68 -26.43 4.47 -4.62
N GLY A 69 -26.44 3.89 -3.41
CA GLY A 69 -27.63 3.77 -2.58
C GLY A 69 -28.06 5.12 -1.97
N THR A 70 -29.30 5.20 -1.48
CA THR A 70 -29.82 6.45 -0.88
C THR A 70 -28.94 6.98 0.26
N PRO A 71 -28.42 6.17 1.21
CA PRO A 71 -27.48 6.65 2.21
C PRO A 71 -26.23 7.29 1.61
N PHE A 72 -25.58 6.65 0.63
CA PHE A 72 -24.43 7.20 -0.05
C PHE A 72 -24.75 8.50 -0.79
N ASN A 73 -25.87 8.56 -1.51
CA ASN A 73 -26.27 9.73 -2.29
C ASN A 73 -26.56 10.93 -1.37
N GLN A 74 -27.24 10.73 -0.24
CA GLN A 74 -27.52 11.80 0.71
C GLN A 74 -26.25 12.30 1.41
N VAL A 75 -25.35 11.39 1.82
CA VAL A 75 -24.03 11.78 2.34
C VAL A 75 -23.25 12.59 1.30
N SER A 76 -23.17 12.10 0.06
CA SER A 76 -22.45 12.78 -1.02
C SER A 76 -22.99 14.19 -1.28
N ALA A 77 -24.31 14.35 -1.30
CA ALA A 77 -24.95 15.67 -1.48
C ALA A 77 -24.77 16.62 -0.28
N LEU A 78 -24.43 16.11 0.91
CA LEU A 78 -24.10 16.93 2.07
C LEU A 78 -22.60 17.29 2.11
N MET A 79 -21.77 16.56 1.38
CA MET A 79 -20.33 16.83 1.29
C MET A 79 -19.98 18.02 0.40
N ASP A 80 -20.89 18.48 -0.45
CA ASP A 80 -20.69 19.67 -1.30
C ASP A 80 -20.24 20.87 -0.44
N GLY A 81 -19.07 21.43 -0.75
CA GLY A 81 -18.43 22.51 -0.01
C GLY A 81 -17.65 22.10 1.26
N ASN A 82 -17.58 20.80 1.58
CA ASN A 82 -16.82 20.23 2.70
C ASN A 82 -15.83 19.13 2.24
N GLU A 83 -15.52 19.07 0.95
CA GLU A 83 -14.75 18.00 0.31
C GLU A 83 -13.34 17.84 0.89
N GLU A 84 -12.75 18.90 1.40
CA GLU A 84 -11.40 18.87 2.03
C GLU A 84 -11.43 18.37 3.49
N LYS A 85 -12.61 18.32 4.10
CA LYS A 85 -12.79 18.01 5.53
C LYS A 85 -13.49 16.70 5.77
N TRP A 86 -14.33 16.26 4.85
CA TRP A 86 -15.15 15.07 4.99
C TRP A 86 -14.75 14.01 3.98
N ALA A 87 -14.82 12.74 4.39
CA ALA A 87 -14.56 11.62 3.51
C ALA A 87 -15.70 10.61 3.63
N VAL A 88 -16.01 9.91 2.54
CA VAL A 88 -16.99 8.82 2.52
C VAL A 88 -16.37 7.54 2.02
N LEU A 89 -16.64 6.43 2.70
CA LEU A 89 -16.20 5.10 2.33
C LEU A 89 -17.39 4.14 2.31
N THR A 90 -17.56 3.39 1.21
CA THR A 90 -18.67 2.45 1.03
C THR A 90 -18.25 1.01 1.34
N GLY A 91 -19.21 0.10 1.49
CA GLY A 91 -18.93 -1.31 1.79
C GLY A 91 -18.73 -1.56 3.28
N LEU A 92 -19.44 -0.79 4.12
CA LEU A 92 -19.38 -0.86 5.58
C LEU A 92 -19.30 -2.31 6.08
N ASN A 93 -18.26 -2.60 6.85
CA ASN A 93 -18.08 -3.87 7.54
C ASN A 93 -17.42 -3.67 8.91
N LEU A 94 -17.45 -4.69 9.75
CA LEU A 94 -16.97 -4.59 11.13
C LEU A 94 -15.44 -4.34 11.22
N PRO A 95 -14.57 -5.03 10.44
CA PRO A 95 -13.13 -4.75 10.44
C PRO A 95 -12.79 -3.28 10.13
N MET A 96 -13.51 -2.68 9.19
CA MET A 96 -13.37 -1.25 8.86
C MET A 96 -13.69 -0.36 10.05
N LEU A 97 -14.78 -0.62 10.79
CA LEU A 97 -15.13 0.16 11.98
C LEU A 97 -14.14 -0.02 13.12
N ILE A 98 -13.66 -1.26 13.34
CA ILE A 98 -12.66 -1.56 14.38
C ILE A 98 -11.39 -0.72 14.16
N GLU A 99 -10.87 -0.72 12.93
CA GLU A 99 -9.70 0.09 12.58
C GLU A 99 -10.01 1.59 12.72
N ALA A 100 -11.19 2.04 12.29
CA ALA A 100 -11.57 3.45 12.40
C ALA A 100 -11.57 3.93 13.84
N LEU A 101 -12.14 3.15 14.76
CA LEU A 101 -12.18 3.49 16.18
C LEU A 101 -10.81 3.44 16.84
N GLY A 102 -9.96 2.48 16.45
CA GLY A 102 -8.59 2.36 16.96
C GLY A 102 -7.67 3.51 16.52
N SER A 103 -7.84 3.99 15.28
CA SER A 103 -6.88 4.89 14.64
C SER A 103 -7.32 6.36 14.57
N ARG A 104 -8.61 6.68 14.81
CA ARG A 104 -9.16 8.07 14.76
C ARG A 104 -8.58 9.05 15.78
N LEU A 105 -7.83 8.58 16.78
CA LEU A 105 -7.13 9.43 17.75
C LEU A 105 -5.76 9.87 17.27
N MET A 106 -5.17 9.13 16.33
CA MET A 106 -3.83 9.39 15.79
C MET A 106 -3.88 10.21 14.50
N GLU A 107 -5.01 10.17 13.80
CA GLU A 107 -5.21 10.89 12.53
C GLU A 107 -5.88 12.25 12.75
N GLU A 108 -5.38 13.26 12.04
CA GLU A 108 -5.95 14.62 12.07
C GLU A 108 -7.01 14.85 11.00
N LYS A 109 -6.94 14.12 9.87
CA LYS A 109 -7.83 14.30 8.71
C LYS A 109 -8.66 13.06 8.44
N SER A 110 -9.96 13.27 8.18
CA SER A 110 -10.90 12.20 7.79
C SER A 110 -10.43 11.43 6.56
N HIS A 111 -9.77 12.11 5.63
CA HIS A 111 -9.21 11.56 4.40
C HIS A 111 -8.08 10.55 4.66
N ASP A 112 -7.22 10.83 5.63
CA ASP A 112 -6.08 9.97 5.92
C ASP A 112 -6.54 8.74 6.71
N LEU A 113 -7.50 8.93 7.62
CA LEU A 113 -8.22 7.82 8.24
C LEU A 113 -8.92 6.96 7.19
N ALA A 114 -9.67 7.54 6.24
CA ALA A 114 -10.34 6.79 5.18
C ALA A 114 -9.38 5.94 4.34
N LYS A 115 -8.19 6.46 4.03
CA LYS A 115 -7.14 5.71 3.30
C LYS A 115 -6.65 4.51 4.10
N LEU A 116 -6.48 4.67 5.42
CA LEU A 116 -6.04 3.59 6.32
C LEU A 116 -7.05 2.44 6.34
N LEU A 117 -8.35 2.74 6.32
CA LEU A 117 -9.39 1.71 6.42
C LEU A 117 -9.54 0.82 5.18
N LEU A 118 -8.99 1.22 4.03
CA LEU A 118 -9.12 0.49 2.77
C LEU A 118 -8.55 -0.94 2.85
N GLU A 119 -7.49 -1.14 3.61
CA GLU A 119 -6.83 -2.45 3.78
C GLU A 119 -7.66 -3.40 4.66
N PRO A 120 -7.97 -3.09 5.93
CA PRO A 120 -8.77 -3.98 6.78
C PRO A 120 -10.18 -4.19 6.25
N ALA A 121 -10.76 -3.20 5.53
CA ALA A 121 -12.05 -3.38 4.87
C ALA A 121 -12.03 -4.50 3.83
N LYS A 122 -10.93 -4.65 3.08
CA LYS A 122 -10.78 -5.70 2.06
C LYS A 122 -10.34 -7.02 2.68
N GLU A 123 -9.34 -6.99 3.55
CA GLU A 123 -8.82 -8.20 4.19
C GLU A 123 -9.82 -8.88 5.12
N GLY A 124 -10.79 -8.11 5.64
CA GLY A 124 -11.92 -8.63 6.40
C GLY A 124 -12.82 -9.60 5.63
N VAL A 125 -12.80 -9.55 4.29
CA VAL A 125 -13.59 -10.42 3.42
C VAL A 125 -12.77 -11.66 3.09
N LYS A 126 -13.13 -12.79 3.71
CA LYS A 126 -12.44 -14.08 3.54
C LYS A 126 -13.44 -15.19 3.23
N THR A 127 -13.02 -16.17 2.43
CA THR A 127 -13.82 -17.37 2.15
C THR A 127 -13.25 -18.58 2.85
N LYS A 128 -14.14 -19.52 3.19
CA LYS A 128 -13.77 -20.90 3.50
C LYS A 128 -14.68 -21.85 2.71
N PRO A 129 -14.14 -22.77 1.89
CA PRO A 129 -12.71 -23.02 1.69
C PRO A 129 -12.01 -21.84 1.00
N GLU A 130 -10.71 -21.74 1.25
CA GLU A 130 -9.84 -20.68 0.74
C GLU A 130 -9.83 -20.65 -0.80
N SER A 131 -10.06 -21.82 -1.43
CA SER A 131 -10.12 -21.98 -2.88
C SER A 131 -11.17 -21.12 -3.58
N LEU A 132 -12.26 -20.70 -2.90
CA LEU A 132 -13.28 -19.84 -3.51
C LEU A 132 -12.75 -18.44 -3.81
N MET A 133 -11.93 -17.88 -2.92
CA MET A 133 -11.26 -16.61 -3.15
C MET A 133 -10.20 -16.75 -4.25
N ASP A 134 -9.48 -17.88 -4.28
CA ASP A 134 -8.52 -18.17 -5.34
C ASP A 134 -9.19 -18.24 -6.72
N ASP A 135 -10.36 -18.88 -6.80
CA ASP A 135 -11.12 -19.01 -8.04
C ASP A 135 -11.69 -17.66 -8.50
N TYR A 136 -12.21 -16.84 -7.58
CA TYR A 136 -12.62 -15.47 -7.85
C TYR A 136 -11.47 -14.61 -8.38
N ASN A 137 -10.28 -14.70 -7.76
CA ASN A 137 -9.10 -13.96 -8.19
C ASN A 137 -8.66 -14.41 -9.61
N LYS A 138 -8.69 -15.72 -9.89
CA LYS A 138 -8.39 -16.27 -11.22
C LYS A 138 -9.40 -15.86 -12.30
N SER A 139 -10.69 -15.78 -11.97
CA SER A 139 -11.73 -15.40 -12.94
C SER A 139 -11.67 -13.91 -13.30
N ASN A 140 -11.41 -13.04 -12.32
CA ASN A 140 -11.34 -11.59 -12.54
C ASN A 140 -10.04 -11.13 -13.21
N ALA A 141 -8.99 -11.94 -13.18
CA ALA A 141 -7.77 -11.70 -13.95
C ALA A 141 -7.99 -11.79 -15.49
N LYS A 142 -9.07 -12.43 -15.97
CA LYS A 142 -9.35 -12.59 -17.40
C LYS A 142 -10.06 -11.38 -18.04
N ASP A 143 -10.83 -10.61 -17.27
CA ASP A 143 -11.69 -9.52 -17.79
C ASP A 143 -10.98 -8.16 -17.94
N LYS A 144 -9.79 -7.97 -17.34
CA LYS A 144 -9.04 -6.70 -17.43
C LYS A 144 -8.16 -6.56 -18.69
N SER A 145 -8.34 -7.42 -19.69
CA SER A 145 -7.53 -7.44 -20.92
C SER A 145 -8.14 -6.66 -22.11
N GLN A 146 -9.24 -5.92 -21.91
CA GLN A 146 -9.85 -5.08 -22.94
C GLN A 146 -10.16 -3.66 -22.44
N GLU A 147 -9.14 -2.80 -22.34
CA GLU A 147 -9.34 -1.36 -22.55
C GLU A 147 -8.21 -0.80 -23.43
N ASN A 148 -8.63 -0.10 -24.48
CA ASN A 148 -7.85 0.33 -25.64
C ASN A 148 -6.75 1.35 -25.30
N LEU A 149 -5.49 1.02 -25.62
CA LEU A 149 -4.43 1.97 -25.95
C LEU A 149 -3.62 1.40 -27.13
N PRO A 150 -3.05 2.25 -28.01
CA PRO A 150 -2.53 1.82 -29.31
C PRO A 150 -1.43 0.76 -29.17
N LYS A 151 -1.64 -0.37 -29.86
CA LYS A 151 -0.68 -1.46 -29.99
C LYS A 151 0.55 -0.99 -30.78
N HIS A 152 1.66 -0.72 -30.09
CA HIS A 152 2.97 -0.99 -30.68
C HIS A 152 3.23 -2.50 -30.58
N THR A 153 2.63 -3.27 -31.49
CA THR A 153 2.94 -4.69 -31.68
C THR A 153 3.94 -4.84 -32.81
N GLY A 154 5.21 -4.77 -32.44
CA GLY A 154 6.33 -5.33 -33.17
C GLY A 154 7.40 -5.64 -32.12
N ALA A 155 7.85 -6.89 -32.02
CA ALA A 155 8.99 -7.21 -31.16
C ALA A 155 10.19 -6.41 -31.66
N ILE A 156 10.77 -5.58 -30.81
CA ILE A 156 11.99 -4.83 -31.15
C ILE A 156 13.11 -5.85 -31.37
N PRO A 157 13.76 -5.87 -32.55
CA PRO A 157 14.83 -6.81 -32.85
C PRO A 157 15.94 -6.76 -31.78
N GLU A 158 16.50 -7.92 -31.46
CA GLU A 158 17.68 -8.05 -30.61
C GLU A 158 18.84 -7.19 -31.16
N GLY A 159 19.47 -6.38 -30.30
CA GLY A 159 20.53 -5.43 -30.70
C GLY A 159 20.06 -4.01 -31.05
N THR A 160 18.75 -3.72 -30.99
CA THR A 160 18.26 -2.33 -31.14
C THR A 160 18.57 -1.52 -29.89
N VAL A 161 19.31 -0.42 -30.05
CA VAL A 161 19.59 0.53 -28.96
C VAL A 161 18.47 1.55 -28.89
N ILE A 162 17.83 1.67 -27.72
CA ILE A 162 16.80 2.66 -27.43
C ILE A 162 17.38 3.62 -26.37
N GLY A 163 17.18 4.93 -26.50
CA GLY A 163 17.75 5.91 -25.57
C GLY A 163 19.28 5.87 -25.53
N ASP A 164 19.86 5.85 -24.33
CA ASP A 164 21.31 5.68 -24.10
C ASP A 164 21.75 4.20 -23.99
N GLY A 165 20.82 3.27 -24.22
CA GLY A 165 21.06 1.84 -24.13
C GLY A 165 21.19 1.30 -22.70
N LYS A 166 20.83 2.07 -21.66
CA LYS A 166 20.89 1.60 -20.26
C LYS A 166 19.60 1.87 -19.52
N ILE A 167 19.13 0.87 -18.78
CA ILE A 167 17.99 1.06 -17.89
C ILE A 167 18.30 2.12 -16.83
N ASP A 168 17.45 3.14 -16.71
CA ASP A 168 17.59 4.22 -15.73
C ASP A 168 16.94 3.80 -14.41
N VAL A 169 17.76 3.43 -13.42
CA VAL A 169 17.27 3.06 -12.09
C VAL A 169 17.04 4.31 -11.24
N VAL A 170 15.78 4.76 -11.21
CA VAL A 170 15.38 5.96 -10.48
C VAL A 170 15.26 5.75 -8.96
N LEU A 171 15.12 4.49 -8.54
CA LEU A 171 15.11 4.09 -7.13
C LEU A 171 15.38 2.58 -7.02
N ALA A 172 16.32 2.19 -6.17
CA ALA A 172 16.45 0.83 -5.67
C ALA A 172 16.00 0.81 -4.20
N ARG A 173 15.01 0.00 -3.86
CA ARG A 173 14.44 -0.01 -2.50
C ARG A 173 14.34 -1.43 -1.94
N ILE A 174 14.81 -1.60 -0.71
CA ILE A 174 14.59 -2.81 0.09
C ILE A 174 13.33 -2.62 0.93
N ASP A 175 12.31 -3.43 0.66
CA ASP A 175 11.05 -3.43 1.39
C ASP A 175 10.47 -4.84 1.42
N THR A 176 10.43 -5.46 2.60
CA THR A 176 9.86 -6.81 2.77
C THR A 176 8.40 -6.95 2.34
N ARG A 177 7.66 -5.85 2.22
CA ARG A 177 6.27 -5.83 1.74
C ARG A 177 6.14 -5.48 0.25
N LEU A 178 7.25 -5.20 -0.43
CA LEU A 178 7.32 -4.94 -1.87
C LEU A 178 6.33 -3.86 -2.33
N LEU A 179 5.42 -4.20 -3.24
CA LEU A 179 4.47 -3.25 -3.81
C LEU A 179 3.18 -3.25 -2.98
N HIS A 180 3.11 -2.33 -2.01
CA HIS A 180 1.98 -2.25 -1.10
C HIS A 180 1.61 -0.80 -0.72
N GLY A 181 0.31 -0.60 -0.46
CA GLY A 181 -0.26 0.60 0.15
C GLY A 181 0.08 1.94 -0.52
N GLN A 182 -0.02 3.02 0.24
CA GLN A 182 0.29 4.39 -0.22
C GLN A 182 1.80 4.67 -0.34
N VAL A 183 2.66 3.80 0.21
CA VAL A 183 4.12 3.94 0.14
C VAL A 183 4.60 3.80 -1.31
N ALA A 184 4.16 2.74 -2.00
CA ALA A 184 4.42 2.53 -3.41
C ALA A 184 3.95 3.72 -4.27
N THR A 185 2.73 4.20 -4.02
CA THR A 185 2.14 5.36 -4.72
C THR A 185 2.94 6.64 -4.48
N SER A 186 3.41 6.88 -3.25
CA SER A 186 4.20 8.06 -2.90
C SER A 186 5.56 8.08 -3.59
N TRP A 187 6.27 6.95 -3.57
CA TRP A 187 7.54 6.80 -4.29
C TRP A 187 7.35 6.92 -5.80
N THR A 188 6.32 6.27 -6.35
CA THR A 188 5.99 6.35 -7.78
C THR A 188 5.76 7.79 -8.23
N LYS A 189 5.01 8.59 -7.46
CA LYS A 189 4.81 10.02 -7.78
C LYS A 189 6.10 10.83 -7.69
N SER A 190 6.98 10.52 -6.75
CA SER A 190 8.22 11.27 -6.52
C SER A 190 9.32 10.93 -7.52
N THR A 191 9.43 9.68 -7.97
CA THR A 191 10.50 9.20 -8.85
C THR A 191 10.06 9.04 -10.30
N ASN A 192 8.75 9.09 -10.55
CA ASN A 192 8.10 8.98 -11.86
C ASN A 192 8.65 7.81 -12.71
N PRO A 193 8.61 6.56 -12.21
CA PRO A 193 9.08 5.41 -12.95
C PRO A 193 8.08 5.03 -14.04
N THR A 194 8.59 4.57 -15.18
CA THR A 194 7.76 3.94 -16.22
C THR A 194 7.44 2.48 -15.87
N ARG A 195 8.31 1.85 -15.06
CA ARG A 195 8.18 0.46 -14.63
C ARG A 195 8.60 0.28 -13.18
N ILE A 196 7.90 -0.59 -12.49
CA ILE A 196 8.31 -1.14 -11.19
C ILE A 196 8.74 -2.58 -11.44
N ILE A 197 9.91 -2.97 -10.93
CA ILE A 197 10.44 -4.31 -11.10
C ILE A 197 10.79 -4.86 -9.72
N VAL A 198 10.03 -5.85 -9.27
CA VAL A 198 10.40 -6.65 -8.11
C VAL A 198 11.46 -7.65 -8.55
N VAL A 199 12.60 -7.63 -7.87
CA VAL A 199 13.74 -8.51 -8.13
C VAL A 199 13.88 -9.47 -6.96
N SER A 200 13.37 -10.69 -7.13
CA SER A 200 13.42 -11.74 -6.11
C SER A 200 13.22 -13.09 -6.77
N ASP A 201 14.13 -14.03 -6.51
CA ASP A 201 13.99 -15.41 -7.00
C ASP A 201 12.77 -16.08 -6.35
N ASN A 202 12.55 -15.90 -5.05
CA ASN A 202 11.44 -16.48 -4.30
C ASN A 202 10.07 -16.04 -4.83
N VAL A 203 9.87 -14.72 -5.01
CA VAL A 203 8.61 -14.19 -5.56
C VAL A 203 8.51 -14.54 -7.03
N SER A 204 9.63 -14.69 -7.74
CA SER A 204 9.61 -15.06 -9.15
C SER A 204 9.08 -16.49 -9.38
N GLU A 205 9.08 -17.35 -8.38
CA GLU A 205 8.57 -18.72 -8.47
C GLU A 205 7.16 -18.86 -7.89
N ASP A 206 6.71 -17.88 -7.10
CA ASP A 206 5.38 -17.85 -6.50
C ASP A 206 4.36 -17.12 -7.39
N ALA A 207 3.54 -17.89 -8.10
CA ALA A 207 2.53 -17.38 -9.04
C ALA A 207 1.50 -16.45 -8.37
N LEU A 208 1.12 -16.73 -7.11
CA LEU A 208 0.14 -15.92 -6.37
C LEU A 208 0.77 -14.61 -5.94
N ARG A 209 1.98 -14.64 -5.36
CA ARG A 209 2.68 -13.42 -4.96
C ARG A 209 3.00 -12.54 -6.17
N LYS A 210 3.38 -13.13 -7.32
CA LYS A 210 3.51 -12.39 -8.59
C LYS A 210 2.24 -11.65 -8.97
N SER A 211 1.10 -12.35 -9.01
CA SER A 211 -0.15 -11.73 -9.45
C SER A 211 -0.57 -10.60 -8.51
N MET A 212 -0.46 -10.80 -7.20
CA MET A 212 -0.80 -9.77 -6.21
C MET A 212 0.08 -8.52 -6.35
N ILE A 213 1.39 -8.69 -6.56
CA ILE A 213 2.31 -7.58 -6.80
C ILE A 213 1.98 -6.87 -8.11
N MET A 214 1.68 -7.61 -9.18
CA MET A 214 1.34 -6.98 -10.46
C MET A 214 0.01 -6.22 -10.41
N GLU A 215 -0.96 -6.69 -9.61
CA GLU A 215 -2.24 -6.02 -9.38
C GLU A 215 -2.14 -4.79 -8.47
N ALA A 216 -1.13 -4.74 -7.60
CA ALA A 216 -0.86 -3.59 -6.74
C ALA A 216 -0.18 -2.41 -7.47
N ALA A 217 0.03 -2.51 -8.79
CA ALA A 217 0.68 -1.49 -9.59
C ALA A 217 -0.11 -0.16 -9.58
N PRO A 218 0.54 0.98 -9.28
CA PRO A 218 -0.11 2.28 -9.40
C PRO A 218 -0.55 2.58 -10.84
N PRO A 219 -1.64 3.34 -11.05
CA PRO A 219 -2.11 3.72 -12.39
C PRO A 219 -1.01 4.38 -13.22
N GLY A 220 -0.86 3.96 -14.46
CA GLY A 220 0.13 4.50 -15.40
C GLY A 220 1.52 3.87 -15.32
N VAL A 221 1.77 2.93 -14.40
CA VAL A 221 3.08 2.26 -14.24
C VAL A 221 2.94 0.76 -14.36
N LYS A 222 3.85 0.12 -15.10
CA LYS A 222 3.84 -1.34 -15.30
C LYS A 222 4.67 -2.04 -14.22
N ALA A 223 4.08 -2.96 -13.47
CA ALA A 223 4.80 -3.81 -12.53
C ALA A 223 5.26 -5.13 -13.19
N HIS A 224 6.46 -5.58 -12.82
CA HIS A 224 7.04 -6.86 -13.23
C HIS A 224 7.66 -7.54 -12.02
N VAL A 225 7.69 -8.87 -12.02
CA VAL A 225 8.48 -9.66 -11.07
C VAL A 225 9.44 -10.53 -11.86
N VAL A 226 10.73 -10.39 -11.58
CA VAL A 226 11.79 -11.13 -12.25
C VAL A 226 12.77 -11.73 -11.24
N PRO A 227 13.36 -12.88 -11.56
CA PRO A 227 14.50 -13.41 -10.80
C PRO A 227 15.74 -12.53 -11.01
N ILE A 228 16.72 -12.67 -10.12
CA ILE A 228 17.94 -11.85 -10.07
C ILE A 228 18.73 -11.98 -11.39
N TRP A 229 18.86 -13.19 -11.91
CA TRP A 229 19.58 -13.44 -13.17
C TRP A 229 18.94 -12.70 -14.35
N LYS A 230 17.61 -12.62 -14.39
CA LYS A 230 16.89 -11.95 -15.48
C LYS A 230 17.04 -10.45 -15.39
N MET A 231 17.07 -9.89 -14.17
CA MET A 231 17.36 -8.48 -13.99
C MET A 231 18.77 -8.13 -14.45
N ALA A 232 19.77 -8.98 -14.16
CA ALA A 232 21.13 -8.78 -14.66
C ALA A 232 21.20 -8.75 -16.20
N GLU A 233 20.45 -9.61 -16.90
CA GLU A 233 20.33 -9.53 -18.37
C GLU A 233 19.70 -8.22 -18.84
N ILE A 234 18.71 -7.70 -18.12
CA ILE A 234 18.03 -6.43 -18.46
C ILE A 234 18.99 -5.24 -18.33
N PHE A 235 19.93 -5.26 -17.40
CA PHE A 235 20.95 -4.21 -17.27
C PHE A 235 21.90 -4.13 -18.47
N GLU A 236 22.16 -5.27 -19.12
CA GLU A 236 23.04 -5.37 -20.29
C GLU A 236 22.28 -5.21 -21.62
N ASP A 237 20.94 -5.21 -21.59
CA ASP A 237 20.11 -5.17 -22.80
C ASP A 237 19.79 -3.72 -23.24
N PRO A 238 20.33 -3.27 -24.38
CA PRO A 238 20.21 -1.88 -24.82
C PRO A 238 18.80 -1.48 -25.26
N ARG A 239 17.87 -2.44 -25.36
CA ARG A 239 16.46 -2.16 -25.66
C ARG A 239 15.74 -1.46 -24.50
N PHE A 240 16.31 -1.49 -23.30
CA PHE A 240 15.70 -0.88 -22.11
C PHE A 240 16.14 0.56 -21.85
N GLY A 241 16.88 1.22 -22.75
CA GLY A 241 17.42 2.56 -22.47
C GLY A 241 16.42 3.71 -22.33
N ASP A 242 15.15 3.54 -22.72
CA ASP A 242 14.07 4.48 -22.37
C ASP A 242 13.28 4.07 -21.11
N THR A 243 13.73 3.02 -20.40
CA THR A 243 13.04 2.51 -19.22
C THR A 243 13.56 3.19 -17.96
N ARG A 244 12.70 4.00 -17.34
CA ARG A 244 12.86 4.43 -15.94
C ARG A 244 12.31 3.39 -15.00
N ALA A 245 13.17 2.70 -14.26
CA ALA A 245 12.83 1.57 -13.41
C ALA A 245 12.95 1.91 -11.92
N MET A 246 11.92 1.55 -11.16
CA MET A 246 11.98 1.44 -9.70
C MET A 246 12.16 -0.04 -9.33
N LEU A 247 13.32 -0.37 -8.75
CA LEU A 247 13.64 -1.72 -8.31
C LEU A 247 13.21 -1.93 -6.87
N LEU A 248 12.56 -3.06 -6.60
CA LEU A 248 12.12 -3.48 -5.28
C LEU A 248 12.76 -4.82 -4.92
N PHE A 249 13.39 -4.89 -3.76
CA PHE A 249 14.01 -6.09 -3.21
C PHE A 249 13.31 -6.50 -1.92
N GLU A 250 13.10 -7.80 -1.70
CA GLU A 250 12.62 -8.30 -0.41
C GLU A 250 13.69 -8.16 0.66
N THR A 251 14.94 -8.39 0.27
CA THR A 251 16.07 -8.53 1.19
C THR A 251 17.31 -7.77 0.69
N PRO A 252 18.23 -7.35 1.59
CA PRO A 252 19.51 -6.78 1.16
C PRO A 252 20.37 -7.78 0.37
N GLN A 253 20.18 -9.08 0.59
CA GLN A 253 20.92 -10.15 -0.09
C GLN A 253 20.59 -10.18 -1.59
N ASP A 254 19.31 -10.01 -1.96
CA ASP A 254 18.90 -9.92 -3.37
C ASP A 254 19.56 -8.73 -4.06
N ALA A 255 19.63 -7.59 -3.37
CA ALA A 255 20.26 -6.38 -3.89
C ALA A 255 21.78 -6.58 -4.07
N LEU A 256 22.46 -7.18 -3.08
CA LEU A 256 23.88 -7.49 -3.18
C LEU A 256 24.16 -8.48 -4.32
N ALA A 257 23.36 -9.54 -4.45
CA ALA A 257 23.50 -10.54 -5.50
C ALA A 257 23.34 -9.95 -6.90
N LEU A 258 22.44 -8.97 -7.07
CA LEU A 258 22.29 -8.25 -8.33
C LEU A 258 23.52 -7.37 -8.64
N ILE A 259 24.05 -6.65 -7.64
CA ILE A 259 25.26 -5.82 -7.79
C ILE A 259 26.47 -6.69 -8.13
N GLU A 260 26.62 -7.86 -7.51
CA GLU A 260 27.69 -8.81 -7.81
C GLU A 260 27.62 -9.39 -9.24
N LYS A 261 26.44 -9.34 -9.87
CA LYS A 261 26.23 -9.71 -11.27
C LYS A 261 26.47 -8.56 -12.27
N GLY A 262 26.93 -7.40 -11.79
CA GLY A 262 27.33 -6.28 -12.65
C GLY A 262 26.34 -5.12 -12.72
N ALA A 263 25.24 -5.15 -11.95
CA ALA A 263 24.30 -4.03 -11.93
C ALA A 263 24.93 -2.77 -11.31
N ASP A 264 24.85 -1.65 -12.04
CA ASP A 264 25.33 -0.34 -11.57
C ASP A 264 24.25 0.34 -10.71
N LEU A 265 24.31 0.07 -9.40
CA LEU A 265 23.51 0.77 -8.39
C LEU A 265 24.42 1.66 -7.54
N LYS A 266 24.01 2.91 -7.29
CA LYS A 266 24.80 3.88 -6.50
C LYS A 266 24.24 4.09 -5.09
N GLU A 267 22.93 3.97 -4.96
CA GLU A 267 22.20 4.21 -3.72
C GLU A 267 21.06 3.20 -3.60
N ILE A 268 20.87 2.69 -2.39
CA ILE A 268 19.74 1.83 -2.03
C ILE A 268 18.98 2.49 -0.89
N ASN A 269 17.68 2.62 -1.10
CA ASN A 269 16.76 3.05 -0.08
C ASN A 269 16.31 1.86 0.80
N LEU A 270 16.48 1.98 2.12
CA LEU A 270 16.00 1.03 3.11
C LEU A 270 14.62 1.50 3.61
N GLY A 271 13.60 0.75 3.21
CA GLY A 271 12.21 1.04 3.51
C GLY A 271 11.68 0.31 4.73
N SER A 272 11.62 -1.01 4.63
CA SER A 272 11.22 -1.87 5.74
C SER A 272 11.88 -3.23 5.69
N MET A 273 12.22 -3.75 6.88
CA MET A 273 12.66 -5.12 7.07
C MET A 273 11.89 -5.71 8.24
N ALA A 274 10.98 -6.64 7.93
CA ALA A 274 10.11 -7.28 8.91
C ALA A 274 10.91 -8.02 10.01
N HIS A 275 10.33 -8.02 11.21
CA HIS A 275 10.86 -8.79 12.33
C HIS A 275 10.57 -10.28 12.16
N SER A 276 11.54 -11.12 12.48
CA SER A 276 11.41 -12.57 12.56
C SER A 276 12.28 -13.10 13.70
N GLN A 277 12.01 -14.33 14.14
CA GLN A 277 12.79 -14.96 15.20
C GLN A 277 14.29 -14.95 14.85
N GLY A 278 15.12 -14.42 15.76
CA GLY A 278 16.57 -14.30 15.56
C GLY A 278 17.04 -12.97 14.95
N LYS A 279 16.14 -12.05 14.56
CA LYS A 279 16.52 -10.69 14.13
C LYS A 279 16.47 -9.72 15.31
N ALA A 280 17.44 -8.81 15.37
CA ALA A 280 17.43 -7.69 16.28
C ALA A 280 16.43 -6.62 15.80
N TYR A 281 15.63 -6.09 16.71
CA TYR A 281 14.72 -4.98 16.45
C TYR A 281 15.48 -3.65 16.57
N VAL A 282 15.73 -3.00 15.43
CA VAL A 282 16.61 -1.82 15.36
C VAL A 282 15.80 -0.54 15.41
N THR A 283 14.80 -0.43 14.53
CA THR A 283 13.83 0.68 14.49
C THR A 283 12.42 0.10 14.35
N SER A 284 11.40 0.96 14.38
CA SER A 284 10.00 0.52 14.20
C SER A 284 9.69 -0.09 12.83
N THR A 285 10.58 0.10 11.86
CA THR A 285 10.40 -0.40 10.48
C THR A 285 11.50 -1.34 10.04
N VAL A 286 12.59 -1.48 10.80
CA VAL A 286 13.78 -2.24 10.42
C VAL A 286 14.19 -3.20 11.53
N SER A 287 14.14 -4.49 11.22
CA SER A 287 14.78 -5.56 11.98
C SER A 287 15.85 -6.24 11.13
N MET A 288 16.99 -6.57 11.74
CA MET A 288 18.14 -7.14 11.04
C MET A 288 18.64 -8.41 11.73
N GLY A 289 18.94 -9.44 10.95
CA GLY A 289 19.70 -10.61 11.39
C GLY A 289 21.20 -10.42 11.18
N LYS A 290 22.00 -11.43 11.60
CA LYS A 290 23.46 -11.40 11.41
C LYS A 290 23.84 -11.31 9.93
N GLU A 291 23.20 -12.12 9.09
CA GLU A 291 23.41 -12.11 7.64
C GLU A 291 23.03 -10.78 6.99
N ASP A 292 21.99 -10.11 7.50
CA ASP A 292 21.59 -8.79 7.00
C ASP A 292 22.69 -7.75 7.28
N VAL A 293 23.24 -7.76 8.50
CA VAL A 293 24.34 -6.87 8.90
C VAL A 293 25.57 -7.11 8.03
N GLU A 294 26.00 -8.36 7.86
CA GLU A 294 27.13 -8.72 6.99
C GLU A 294 26.91 -8.29 5.53
N THR A 295 25.67 -8.41 5.05
CA THR A 295 25.30 -8.00 3.69
C THR A 295 25.39 -6.49 3.52
N PHE A 296 24.90 -5.71 4.49
CA PHE A 296 25.02 -4.27 4.46
C PHE A 296 26.48 -3.80 4.54
N GLU A 297 27.35 -4.48 5.30
CA GLU A 297 28.78 -4.19 5.30
C GLU A 297 29.39 -4.37 3.91
N LYS A 298 29.10 -5.48 3.23
CA LYS A 298 29.55 -5.72 1.85
C LYS A 298 29.03 -4.67 0.87
N LEU A 299 27.78 -4.20 1.04
CA LEU A 299 27.21 -3.13 0.23
C LEU A 299 27.98 -1.81 0.44
N LEU A 300 28.28 -1.46 1.70
CA LEU A 300 29.07 -0.27 2.02
C LEU A 300 30.50 -0.36 1.47
N ASP A 301 31.14 -1.53 1.55
CA ASP A 301 32.49 -1.78 1.02
C ASP A 301 32.55 -1.64 -0.52
N LYS A 302 31.44 -1.95 -1.20
CA LYS A 302 31.27 -1.71 -2.64
C LYS A 302 30.94 -0.24 -2.98
N GLY A 303 30.88 0.64 -1.99
CA GLY A 303 30.62 2.08 -2.16
C GLY A 303 29.15 2.45 -2.32
N ILE A 304 28.22 1.53 -2.01
CA ILE A 304 26.79 1.78 -2.11
C ILE A 304 26.34 2.68 -0.95
N LYS A 305 25.64 3.76 -1.28
CA LYS A 305 25.00 4.61 -0.28
C LYS A 305 23.71 3.98 0.21
N ILE A 306 23.46 3.99 1.52
CA ILE A 306 22.20 3.51 2.10
C ILE A 306 21.41 4.71 2.63
N ASP A 307 20.25 4.94 2.04
CA ASP A 307 19.28 5.96 2.43
C ASP A 307 18.14 5.33 3.23
N VAL A 308 17.89 5.75 4.46
CA VAL A 308 16.87 5.10 5.31
C VAL A 308 15.66 6.01 5.44
N ARG A 309 14.58 5.72 4.70
CA ARG A 309 13.31 6.43 4.84
C ARG A 309 12.12 5.62 4.34
N LYS A 310 10.98 5.74 5.02
CA LYS A 310 9.74 5.03 4.67
C LYS A 310 9.08 5.61 3.43
N VAL A 311 8.87 6.93 3.39
CA VAL A 311 8.34 7.68 2.23
C VAL A 311 9.25 8.86 1.90
N PRO A 312 9.19 9.42 0.67
CA PRO A 312 10.05 10.53 0.24
C PRO A 312 10.02 11.75 1.17
N ALA A 313 8.86 12.02 1.79
CA ALA A 313 8.66 13.16 2.69
C ALA A 313 9.33 13.01 4.06
N ASN A 314 9.75 11.80 4.46
CA ASN A 314 10.43 11.62 5.74
C ASN A 314 11.88 12.11 5.67
N GLN A 315 12.38 12.63 6.78
CA GLN A 315 13.81 12.87 6.93
C GLN A 315 14.56 11.53 6.98
N PRO A 316 15.70 11.40 6.28
CA PRO A 316 16.47 10.17 6.30
C PRO A 316 17.08 9.90 7.68
N GLU A 317 16.95 8.65 8.13
CA GLU A 317 17.53 8.18 9.38
C GLU A 317 19.03 7.89 9.23
N ASN A 318 19.77 7.94 10.35
CA ASN A 318 21.20 7.67 10.33
C ASN A 318 21.48 6.15 10.27
N PHE A 319 21.85 5.67 9.08
CA PHE A 319 22.15 4.26 8.86
C PHE A 319 23.29 3.72 9.74
N THR A 320 24.29 4.54 10.07
CA THR A 320 25.42 4.13 10.94
C THR A 320 24.93 3.78 12.35
N ASN A 321 23.99 4.56 12.88
CA ASN A 321 23.39 4.31 14.19
C ASN A 321 22.55 3.03 14.18
N ILE A 322 21.82 2.78 13.08
CA ILE A 322 21.04 1.56 12.86
C ILE A 322 21.97 0.35 12.86
N MET A 323 23.06 0.38 12.09
CA MET A 323 24.06 -0.70 12.05
C MET A 323 24.71 -0.96 13.40
N LYS A 324 25.09 0.09 14.14
CA LYS A 324 25.69 -0.04 15.48
C LYS A 324 24.73 -0.72 16.46
N LYS A 325 23.46 -0.32 16.45
CA LYS A 325 22.42 -0.92 17.31
C LYS A 325 22.17 -2.37 16.92
N ALA A 326 22.05 -2.69 15.63
CA ALA A 326 21.89 -4.05 15.14
C ALA A 326 23.03 -4.97 15.64
N LYS A 327 24.29 -4.53 15.50
CA LYS A 327 25.45 -5.28 15.99
C LYS A 327 25.43 -5.52 17.50
N SER A 328 25.07 -4.50 18.27
CA SER A 328 24.98 -4.61 19.73
C SER A 328 23.95 -5.65 20.16
N GLU A 329 22.75 -5.60 19.58
CA GLU A 329 21.64 -6.52 19.90
C GLU A 329 21.91 -7.95 19.43
N LEU A 330 22.70 -8.13 18.36
CA LEU A 330 23.08 -9.44 17.82
C LEU A 330 24.37 -10.04 18.43
N GLY A 331 25.05 -9.31 19.33
CA GLY A 331 26.33 -9.72 19.91
C GLY A 331 27.47 -9.77 18.89
N LEU A 332 27.47 -8.87 17.91
CA LEU A 332 28.49 -8.72 16.86
C LEU A 332 29.40 -7.50 17.09
N ALA A 333 29.18 -6.76 18.18
CA ALA A 333 29.92 -5.56 18.57
C ALA A 333 31.16 -5.89 19.42
#